data_AF-A0A081RE35-F1
#
_entry.id   AF-A0A081RE35-F1
#
_cell.length_a   1.000
_cell.length_b   1.000
_cell.length_c   1.000
_cell.angle_alpha   90.00
_cell.angle_beta   90.00
_cell.angle_gamma   90.00
#
_symmetry.space_group_name_H-M   'P 1'
#
loop_
_entity.id
_entity.type
_entity.pdbx_description
1 polymer ?
#
loop_
_entity_poly.entity_id
_entity_poly.type
_entity_poly.pdbx_seq_one_letter_code
_entity_poly.pdbx_strand_id
1 'polypeptide(L)'
;MQPPFHRLEEFVPLTPQDVEITQSWTLSRRKILRGQVIRREGDEVGGVFFLMEGWVGSSIMLRNGRRQIVKLNLPGDILGFPSLALMVSGETLEALTDAVVSSISSAALGKMFAESPRLAVGLFLSTQRERVALMQKLSWIGATSALERLAAFLLDLHDRLVATDAVTDGGFDFPITQQQLGDLLGLTTVHVNRSLRRLDETGCLQRSRGRIFIRNLQGLRALAPNLPPRFAGHEAWSRLGRPHRYEA
;
A
#
# COMPACT_ATOMS: atom_id res chain seq x y z
N MET A 1 -1.98 -13.19 -16.53
CA MET A 1 -1.33 -12.84 -15.26
C MET A 1 -2.30 -13.14 -14.13
N GLN A 2 -1.88 -13.93 -13.13
CA GLN A 2 -2.67 -14.19 -11.93
C GLN A 2 -2.81 -12.88 -11.15
N PRO A 3 -4.00 -12.55 -10.61
CA PRO A 3 -4.17 -11.31 -9.84
C PRO A 3 -3.35 -11.34 -8.55
N PRO A 4 -2.84 -10.18 -8.07
CA PRO A 4 -1.96 -10.11 -6.91
C PRO A 4 -2.71 -10.26 -5.57
N PHE A 5 -3.24 -11.44 -5.27
CA PHE A 5 -4.05 -11.68 -4.07
C PHE A 5 -3.26 -11.86 -2.75
N HIS A 6 -1.93 -11.78 -2.78
CA HIS A 6 -1.07 -11.94 -1.60
C HIS A 6 -1.49 -11.09 -0.38
N ARG A 7 -2.06 -9.89 -0.56
CA ARG A 7 -2.57 -9.05 0.55
C ARG A 7 -3.84 -9.60 1.20
N LEU A 8 -4.67 -10.32 0.46
CA LEU A 8 -5.85 -11.01 0.98
C LEU A 8 -5.44 -12.32 1.66
N GLU A 9 -4.49 -13.04 1.05
CA GLU A 9 -3.94 -14.30 1.55
C GLU A 9 -3.08 -14.12 2.81
N GLU A 10 -2.52 -12.93 3.03
CA GLU A 10 -1.62 -12.61 4.16
C GLU A 10 -2.20 -13.06 5.52
N PHE A 11 -3.51 -12.90 5.71
CA PHE A 11 -4.16 -13.17 7.00
C PHE A 11 -5.09 -14.38 6.98
N VAL A 12 -5.64 -14.75 5.83
CA VAL A 12 -6.63 -15.83 5.70
C VAL A 12 -6.28 -16.73 4.53
N PRO A 13 -6.32 -18.07 4.67
CA PRO A 13 -6.17 -18.95 3.52
C PRO A 13 -7.44 -18.88 2.67
N LEU A 14 -7.32 -18.64 1.37
CA LEU A 14 -8.48 -18.58 0.48
C LEU A 14 -9.00 -19.99 0.17
N THR A 15 -10.31 -20.23 0.35
CA THR A 15 -10.95 -21.45 -0.17
C THR A 15 -11.25 -21.33 -1.66
N PRO A 16 -11.62 -22.42 -2.36
CA PRO A 16 -12.04 -22.34 -3.75
C PRO A 16 -13.17 -21.33 -4.00
N GLN A 17 -14.13 -21.22 -3.09
CA GLN A 17 -15.19 -20.21 -3.14
C GLN A 17 -14.64 -18.78 -3.01
N ASP A 18 -13.69 -18.55 -2.09
CA ASP A 18 -13.06 -17.24 -1.92
C ASP A 18 -12.28 -16.84 -3.19
N VAL A 19 -11.63 -17.81 -3.83
CA VAL A 19 -10.93 -17.62 -5.10
C VAL A 19 -11.91 -17.27 -6.22
N GLU A 20 -13.06 -17.93 -6.30
CA GLU A 20 -14.09 -17.60 -7.30
C GLU A 20 -14.64 -16.16 -7.12
N ILE A 21 -14.95 -15.78 -5.87
CA ILE A 21 -15.40 -14.42 -5.54
C ILE A 21 -14.33 -13.39 -5.93
N THR A 22 -13.08 -13.60 -5.53
CA THR A 22 -11.99 -12.66 -5.83
C THR A 22 -11.62 -12.64 -7.31
N GLN A 23 -11.74 -13.75 -8.04
CA GLN A 23 -11.58 -13.77 -9.49
C GLN A 23 -12.63 -12.92 -10.20
N SER A 24 -13.88 -12.91 -9.71
CA SER A 24 -14.93 -12.03 -10.24
C SER A 24 -14.56 -10.55 -10.16
N TRP A 25 -13.77 -10.17 -9.15
CA TRP A 25 -13.26 -8.80 -9.03
C TRP A 25 -12.29 -8.44 -10.15
N THR A 26 -11.79 -9.39 -10.94
CA THR A 26 -10.79 -9.12 -11.98
C THR A 26 -11.36 -9.06 -13.38
N LEU A 27 -12.68 -9.17 -13.52
CA LEU A 27 -13.38 -9.17 -14.80
C LEU A 27 -13.44 -7.75 -15.42
N SER A 28 -13.61 -6.71 -14.61
CA SER A 28 -13.80 -5.32 -15.06
C SER A 28 -12.51 -4.49 -14.97
N ARG A 29 -11.49 -4.88 -15.74
CA ARG A 29 -10.18 -4.22 -15.73
C ARG A 29 -10.21 -2.89 -16.47
N ARG A 30 -9.64 -1.85 -15.87
CA ARG A 30 -9.45 -0.53 -16.48
C ARG A 30 -7.98 -0.15 -16.44
N LYS A 31 -7.42 0.18 -17.60
CA LYS A 31 -6.09 0.80 -17.70
C LYS A 31 -6.19 2.27 -17.32
N ILE A 32 -5.25 2.73 -16.52
CA ILE A 32 -5.11 4.11 -16.04
C ILE A 32 -3.70 4.54 -16.36
N LEU A 33 -3.55 5.61 -17.14
CA LEU A 33 -2.24 6.12 -17.48
C LEU A 33 -1.65 6.90 -16.31
N ARG A 34 -0.31 6.97 -16.24
CA ARG A 34 0.39 7.81 -15.27
C ARG A 34 -0.18 9.23 -15.23
N GLY A 35 -0.45 9.72 -14.02
CA GLY A 35 -1.01 11.05 -13.74
C GLY A 35 -2.55 11.12 -13.86
N GLN A 36 -3.22 10.07 -14.33
CA GLN A 36 -4.68 10.04 -14.33
C GLN A 36 -5.24 9.74 -12.94
N VAL A 37 -6.35 10.40 -12.63
CA VAL A 37 -7.07 10.22 -11.38
C VAL A 37 -8.09 9.09 -11.51
N ILE A 38 -8.05 8.16 -10.55
CA ILE A 38 -8.99 7.04 -10.42
C ILE A 38 -10.29 7.50 -9.75
N ARG A 39 -10.17 8.29 -8.68
CA ARG A 39 -11.26 8.95 -7.93
C ARG A 39 -10.70 10.19 -7.23
N ARG A 40 -11.41 11.32 -7.26
CA ARG A 40 -11.02 12.55 -6.54
C ARG A 40 -11.59 12.57 -5.13
N GLU A 41 -10.90 13.31 -4.26
CA GLU A 41 -11.48 13.76 -2.99
C GLU A 41 -12.77 14.53 -3.27
N GLY A 42 -13.85 14.22 -2.55
CA GLY A 42 -15.19 14.79 -2.75
C GLY A 42 -16.07 14.07 -3.77
N ASP A 43 -15.55 13.13 -4.57
CA ASP A 43 -16.37 12.31 -5.47
C ASP A 43 -17.26 11.33 -4.67
N GLU A 44 -18.39 10.92 -5.26
CA GLU A 44 -19.28 9.90 -4.70
C GLU A 44 -18.56 8.54 -4.53
N VAL A 45 -18.90 7.83 -3.46
CA VAL A 45 -18.31 6.52 -3.13
C VAL A 45 -19.22 5.39 -3.62
N GLY A 46 -19.06 5.00 -4.89
CA GLY A 46 -19.76 3.84 -5.47
C GLY A 46 -19.14 2.46 -5.14
N GLY A 47 -18.02 2.43 -4.43
CA GLY A 47 -17.28 1.21 -4.10
C GLY A 47 -15.78 1.45 -3.88
N VAL A 48 -14.99 0.41 -4.08
CA VAL A 48 -13.51 0.41 -3.96
C VAL A 48 -12.87 -0.05 -5.27
N PHE A 49 -11.54 0.02 -5.33
CA PHE A 49 -10.79 -0.50 -6.48
C PHE A 49 -9.75 -1.53 -6.03
N PHE A 50 -9.55 -2.58 -6.80
CA PHE A 50 -8.44 -3.52 -6.61
C PHE A 50 -7.30 -3.18 -7.57
N LEU A 51 -6.10 -2.93 -7.04
CA LEU A 51 -4.93 -2.59 -7.83
C LEU A 51 -4.25 -3.86 -8.35
N MET A 52 -4.31 -4.09 -9.66
CA MET A 52 -3.72 -5.28 -10.30
C MET A 52 -2.28 -5.03 -10.75
N GLU A 53 -2.00 -3.85 -11.31
CA GLU A 53 -0.67 -3.47 -11.80
C GLU A 53 -0.42 -1.99 -11.55
N GLY A 54 0.84 -1.59 -11.45
CA GLY A 54 1.24 -0.19 -11.26
C GLY A 54 1.17 0.30 -9.82
N TRP A 55 1.53 1.57 -9.62
CA TRP A 55 1.60 2.22 -8.32
C TRP A 55 0.59 3.36 -8.25
N VAL A 56 -0.15 3.46 -7.14
CA VAL A 56 -1.18 4.50 -6.95
C VAL A 56 -0.90 5.29 -5.68
N GLY A 57 -0.93 6.62 -5.79
CA GLY A 57 -0.84 7.53 -4.66
C GLY A 57 -2.22 7.88 -4.13
N SER A 58 -2.40 7.73 -2.83
CA SER A 58 -3.51 8.33 -2.08
C SER A 58 -3.07 9.69 -1.56
N SER A 59 -3.81 10.74 -1.89
CA SER A 59 -3.46 12.10 -1.46
C SER A 59 -4.64 12.89 -0.93
N ILE A 60 -4.34 13.83 -0.04
CA ILE A 60 -5.30 14.78 0.53
C ILE A 60 -4.87 16.18 0.14
N MET A 61 -5.83 17.01 -0.27
CA MET A 61 -5.59 18.42 -0.54
C MET A 61 -5.83 19.26 0.71
N LEU A 62 -4.83 20.03 1.14
CA LEU A 62 -4.97 20.97 2.23
C LEU A 62 -5.63 22.26 1.73
N ARG A 63 -6.30 22.99 2.63
CA ARG A 63 -6.95 24.28 2.31
C ARG A 63 -6.03 25.32 1.68
N ASN A 64 -4.73 25.24 1.95
CA ASN A 64 -3.74 26.13 1.36
C ASN A 64 -3.20 25.66 -0.01
N GLY A 65 -3.87 24.70 -0.65
CA GLY A 65 -3.51 24.17 -1.97
C GLY A 65 -2.32 23.21 -1.97
N ARG A 66 -1.76 22.87 -0.81
CA ARG A 66 -0.71 21.86 -0.72
C ARG A 66 -1.32 20.46 -0.74
N ARG A 67 -0.78 19.60 -1.57
CA ARG A 67 -1.10 18.17 -1.60
C ARG A 67 -0.17 17.40 -0.66
N GLN A 68 -0.72 16.45 0.08
CA GLN A 68 0.07 15.46 0.83
C GLN A 68 -0.26 14.06 0.32
N ILE A 69 0.75 13.29 -0.07
CA ILE A 69 0.57 11.86 -0.38
C ILE A 69 0.61 11.10 0.95
N VAL A 70 -0.53 10.56 1.35
CA VAL A 70 -0.69 9.90 2.65
C VAL A 70 -0.36 8.41 2.57
N LYS A 71 -0.59 7.77 1.42
CA LYS A 71 -0.30 6.34 1.21
C LYS A 71 0.21 6.10 -0.21
N LEU A 72 1.15 5.17 -0.31
CA LEU A 72 1.57 4.57 -1.57
C LEU A 72 0.97 3.17 -1.66
N ASN A 73 0.17 2.92 -2.69
CA ASN A 73 -0.49 1.65 -2.95
C ASN A 73 0.27 0.88 -4.04
N LEU A 74 0.44 -0.42 -3.81
CA LEU A 74 1.11 -1.37 -4.69
C LEU A 74 0.12 -2.42 -5.19
N PRO A 75 0.45 -3.20 -6.24
CA PRO A 75 -0.38 -4.31 -6.68
C PRO A 75 -0.84 -5.17 -5.49
N GLY A 76 -2.11 -5.57 -5.47
CA GLY A 76 -2.75 -6.31 -4.39
C GLY A 76 -3.44 -5.44 -3.32
N ASP A 77 -3.12 -4.14 -3.25
CA ASP A 77 -3.83 -3.24 -2.36
C ASP A 77 -5.26 -2.93 -2.87
N ILE A 78 -6.18 -2.75 -1.91
CA ILE A 78 -7.52 -2.21 -2.19
C ILE A 78 -7.48 -0.71 -1.94
N LEU A 79 -7.89 0.04 -2.95
CA LEU A 79 -7.87 1.49 -2.97
C LEU A 79 -9.22 2.04 -2.52
N GLY A 80 -9.19 3.07 -1.68
CA GLY A 80 -10.40 3.81 -1.35
C GLY A 80 -11.27 3.20 -0.25
N PHE A 81 -10.76 2.21 0.50
CA PHE A 81 -11.46 1.55 1.60
C PHE A 81 -11.90 2.53 2.71
N PRO A 82 -11.05 3.48 3.18
CA PRO A 82 -11.45 4.43 4.22
C PRO A 82 -12.66 5.29 3.81
N SER A 83 -12.81 5.57 2.52
CA SER A 83 -13.95 6.36 2.00
C SER A 83 -15.30 5.64 2.13
N LEU A 84 -15.34 4.32 2.35
CA LEU A 84 -16.61 3.61 2.60
C LEU A 84 -17.31 4.09 3.88
N ALA A 85 -16.58 4.70 4.81
CA ALA A 85 -17.14 5.29 6.03
C ALA A 85 -17.63 6.74 5.84
N LEU A 86 -17.50 7.30 4.63
CA LEU A 86 -17.79 8.70 4.33
C LEU A 86 -18.87 8.81 3.24
N MET A 87 -19.60 9.92 3.23
CA MET A 87 -20.56 10.23 2.16
C MET A 87 -19.89 10.47 0.80
N VAL A 88 -18.67 11.01 0.83
CA VAL A 88 -17.84 11.32 -0.34
C VAL A 88 -16.40 10.89 -0.06
N SER A 89 -15.60 10.70 -1.11
CA SER A 89 -14.22 10.24 -0.97
C SER A 89 -13.38 11.20 -0.12
N GLY A 90 -12.69 10.69 0.89
CA GLY A 90 -11.77 11.47 1.75
C GLY A 90 -10.35 11.61 1.19
N GLU A 91 -10.10 11.03 0.02
CA GLU A 91 -8.79 11.05 -0.64
C GLU A 91 -8.94 11.09 -2.16
N THR A 92 -7.91 11.62 -2.83
CA THR A 92 -7.70 11.48 -4.27
C THR A 92 -6.76 10.31 -4.54
N LEU A 93 -7.18 9.40 -5.41
CA LEU A 93 -6.41 8.26 -5.89
C LEU A 93 -5.85 8.59 -7.29
N GLU A 94 -4.52 8.68 -7.42
CA GLU A 94 -3.83 9.04 -8.67
C GLU A 94 -2.81 7.97 -9.06
N ALA A 95 -2.79 7.57 -10.33
CA ALA A 95 -1.81 6.61 -10.83
C ALA A 95 -0.42 7.26 -10.95
N LEU A 96 0.57 6.75 -10.21
CA LEU A 96 1.95 7.27 -10.21
C LEU A 96 2.80 6.64 -11.32
N THR A 97 2.36 5.47 -11.80
CA THR A 97 2.78 4.79 -13.04
C THR A 97 1.54 4.51 -13.89
N ASP A 98 1.73 3.96 -15.09
CA ASP A 98 0.62 3.24 -15.72
C ASP A 98 0.17 2.11 -14.79
N ALA A 99 -1.15 1.98 -14.65
CA ALA A 99 -1.77 1.10 -13.69
C ALA A 99 -2.97 0.37 -14.29
N VAL A 100 -3.27 -0.79 -13.71
CA VAL A 100 -4.45 -1.58 -14.04
C VAL A 100 -5.24 -1.75 -12.76
N VAL A 101 -6.49 -1.28 -12.76
CA VAL A 101 -7.40 -1.38 -11.61
C VAL A 101 -8.67 -2.09 -11.99
N SER A 102 -9.31 -2.74 -11.02
CA SER A 102 -10.69 -3.20 -11.15
C SER A 102 -11.59 -2.48 -10.18
N SER A 103 -12.80 -2.13 -10.61
CA SER A 103 -13.81 -1.54 -9.73
C SER A 103 -14.62 -2.64 -9.04
N ILE A 104 -14.79 -2.53 -7.73
CA ILE A 104 -15.66 -3.40 -6.93
C ILE A 104 -16.74 -2.51 -6.31
N SER A 105 -17.98 -2.69 -6.75
CA SER A 105 -19.10 -1.87 -6.27
C SER A 105 -19.41 -2.14 -4.80
N SER A 106 -20.03 -1.17 -4.12
CA SER A 106 -20.50 -1.34 -2.75
C SER A 106 -21.46 -2.53 -2.60
N ALA A 107 -22.29 -2.78 -3.62
CA ALA A 107 -23.18 -3.94 -3.66
C ALA A 107 -22.41 -5.27 -3.74
N ALA A 108 -21.35 -5.34 -4.55
CA ALA A 108 -20.50 -6.52 -4.66
C ALA A 108 -19.71 -6.78 -3.36
N LEU A 109 -19.22 -5.71 -2.71
CA LEU A 109 -18.59 -5.81 -1.38
C LEU A 109 -19.59 -6.32 -0.33
N GLY A 110 -20.79 -5.75 -0.28
CA GLY A 110 -21.84 -6.18 0.64
C GLY A 110 -22.22 -7.65 0.46
N LYS A 111 -22.37 -8.10 -0.79
CA LYS A 111 -22.60 -9.50 -1.14
C LYS A 111 -21.45 -10.40 -0.67
N MET A 112 -20.20 -10.02 -0.94
CA MET A 112 -19.04 -10.78 -0.49
C MET A 112 -18.94 -10.86 1.04
N PHE A 113 -19.25 -9.79 1.77
CA PHE A 113 -19.27 -9.83 3.24
C PHE A 113 -20.32 -10.80 3.79
N ALA A 114 -21.45 -10.95 3.11
CA ALA A 114 -22.50 -11.90 3.49
C ALA A 114 -22.15 -13.35 3.11
N GLU A 115 -21.56 -13.57 1.93
CA GLU A 115 -21.29 -14.90 1.39
C GLU A 115 -19.96 -15.51 1.84
N SER A 116 -18.95 -14.67 2.16
CA SER A 116 -17.67 -15.12 2.69
C SER A 116 -17.22 -14.27 3.89
N PRO A 117 -17.61 -14.69 5.11
CA PRO A 117 -17.06 -14.12 6.34
C PRO A 117 -15.53 -14.25 6.41
N ARG A 118 -14.93 -15.24 5.75
CA ARG A 118 -13.47 -15.40 5.70
C ARG A 118 -12.81 -14.24 4.95
N LEU A 119 -13.30 -13.90 3.76
CA LEU A 119 -12.83 -12.74 3.01
C LEU A 119 -13.10 -11.43 3.78
N ALA A 120 -14.25 -11.33 4.45
CA ALA A 120 -14.56 -10.18 5.30
C ALA A 120 -13.48 -9.96 6.38
N VAL A 121 -13.06 -11.02 7.07
CA VAL A 121 -11.98 -10.92 8.07
C VAL A 121 -10.63 -10.67 7.43
N GLY A 122 -10.32 -11.25 6.27
CA GLY A 122 -9.10 -10.95 5.52
C GLY A 122 -8.98 -9.45 5.19
N LEU A 123 -10.07 -8.85 4.70
CA LEU A 123 -10.15 -7.41 4.43
C LEU A 123 -10.06 -6.56 5.70
N PHE A 124 -10.74 -6.98 6.77
CA PHE A 124 -10.67 -6.30 8.06
C PHE A 124 -9.23 -6.26 8.60
N LEU A 125 -8.54 -7.41 8.60
CA LEU A 125 -7.15 -7.53 9.07
C LEU A 125 -6.19 -6.76 8.16
N SER A 126 -6.40 -6.80 6.84
CA SER A 126 -5.65 -5.98 5.90
C SER A 126 -5.82 -4.48 6.17
N THR A 127 -7.04 -4.04 6.51
CA THR A 127 -7.31 -2.65 6.91
C THR A 127 -6.63 -2.28 8.23
N GLN A 128 -6.61 -3.19 9.22
CA GLN A 128 -5.86 -2.96 10.46
C GLN A 128 -4.35 -2.88 10.22
N ARG A 129 -3.82 -3.66 9.26
CA ARG A 129 -2.43 -3.57 8.80
C ARG A 129 -2.10 -2.15 8.34
N GLU A 130 -2.97 -1.58 7.52
CA GLU A 130 -2.81 -0.22 7.00
C GLU A 130 -2.89 0.83 8.10
N ARG A 131 -3.79 0.65 9.08
CA ARG A 131 -3.87 1.52 10.26
C ARG A 131 -2.58 1.51 11.07
N VAL A 132 -1.96 0.35 11.28
CA VAL A 132 -0.66 0.24 11.97
C VAL A 132 0.43 0.99 11.19
N ALA A 133 0.49 0.81 9.87
CA ALA A 133 1.46 1.53 9.02
C ALA A 133 1.27 3.06 9.10
N LEU A 134 0.02 3.54 9.11
CA LEU A 134 -0.29 4.96 9.30
C LEU A 134 0.16 5.47 10.68
N MET A 135 -0.06 4.71 11.75
CA MET A 135 0.40 5.06 13.09
C MET A 135 1.94 5.16 13.17
N GLN A 136 2.67 4.24 12.51
CA GLN A 136 4.13 4.32 12.43
C GLN A 136 4.58 5.56 11.66
N LYS A 137 3.97 5.83 10.51
CA LYS A 137 4.25 7.04 9.73
C LYS A 137 4.01 8.32 10.53
N LEU A 138 2.93 8.39 11.31
CA LEU A 138 2.65 9.52 12.21
C LEU A 138 3.74 9.67 13.28
N SER A 139 4.21 8.57 13.87
CA SER A 139 5.29 8.62 14.86
C SER A 139 6.59 9.19 14.29
N TRP A 140 6.86 8.99 13.00
CA TRP A 140 8.07 9.49 12.37
C TRP A 140 8.06 11.02 12.17
N ILE A 141 6.93 11.59 11.74
CA ILE A 141 6.87 12.99 11.29
C ILE A 141 7.27 13.99 12.39
N GLY A 142 6.95 13.70 13.65
CA GLY A 142 7.21 14.59 14.79
C GLY A 142 8.51 14.33 15.56
N ALA A 143 9.12 13.14 15.42
CA ALA A 143 10.18 12.68 16.34
C ALA A 143 11.46 12.21 15.65
N THR A 144 11.56 12.34 14.32
CA THR A 144 12.68 11.74 13.56
C THR A 144 13.23 12.69 12.49
N SER A 145 14.52 12.54 12.21
CA SER A 145 15.24 13.23 11.14
C SER A 145 14.80 12.78 9.75
N ALA A 146 15.10 13.58 8.73
CA ALA A 146 14.79 13.25 7.34
C ALA A 146 15.43 11.93 6.87
N LEU A 147 16.63 11.61 7.37
CA LEU A 147 17.36 10.40 7.03
C LEU A 147 16.68 9.16 7.63
N GLU A 148 16.30 9.23 8.92
CA GLU A 148 15.60 8.14 9.62
C GLU A 148 14.24 7.84 8.96
N ARG A 149 13.48 8.88 8.59
CA ARG A 149 12.20 8.73 7.86
C ARG A 149 12.37 8.03 6.53
N LEU A 150 13.37 8.46 5.76
CA LEU A 150 13.65 7.88 4.47
C LEU A 150 14.09 6.41 4.60
N ALA A 151 14.92 6.10 5.59
CA ALA A 151 15.34 4.72 5.86
C ALA A 151 14.14 3.83 6.22
N ALA A 152 13.27 4.29 7.11
CA ALA A 152 12.06 3.58 7.51
C ALA A 152 11.11 3.32 6.33
N PHE A 153 10.88 4.35 5.50
CA PHE A 153 10.06 4.24 4.30
C PHE A 153 10.63 3.26 3.28
N LEU A 154 11.93 3.29 3.03
CA LEU A 154 12.58 2.38 2.10
C LEU A 154 12.54 0.93 2.59
N LEU A 155 12.60 0.70 3.91
CA LEU A 155 12.43 -0.64 4.50
C LEU A 155 11.00 -1.15 4.35
N ASP A 156 9.99 -0.33 4.68
CA ASP A 156 8.58 -0.69 4.48
C ASP A 156 8.30 -1.01 3.00
N LEU A 157 8.77 -0.15 2.10
CA LEU A 157 8.59 -0.35 0.67
C LEU A 157 9.30 -1.60 0.16
N HIS A 158 10.54 -1.84 0.60
CA HIS A 158 11.29 -3.04 0.25
C HIS A 158 10.54 -4.30 0.69
N ASP A 159 10.10 -4.38 1.95
CA ASP A 159 9.44 -5.57 2.48
C ASP A 159 8.11 -5.84 1.76
N ARG A 160 7.38 -4.79 1.38
CA ARG A 160 6.17 -4.92 0.55
C ARG A 160 6.47 -5.41 -0.87
N LEU A 161 7.56 -4.96 -1.48
CA LEU A 161 7.95 -5.39 -2.83
C LEU A 161 8.57 -6.80 -2.87
N VAL A 162 9.19 -7.25 -1.77
CA VAL A 162 9.61 -8.64 -1.61
C VAL A 162 8.39 -9.57 -1.62
N ALA A 163 7.30 -9.18 -0.95
CA ALA A 163 6.06 -9.96 -0.92
C ALA A 163 5.36 -10.08 -2.29
N THR A 164 5.79 -9.29 -3.28
CA THR A 164 5.27 -9.32 -4.66
C THR A 164 6.29 -9.82 -5.68
N ASP A 165 7.41 -10.40 -5.25
CA ASP A 165 8.53 -10.82 -6.11
C ASP A 165 9.07 -9.68 -7.03
N ALA A 166 8.90 -8.42 -6.61
CA ALA A 166 9.30 -7.25 -7.39
C ALA A 166 10.75 -6.81 -7.11
N VAL A 167 11.40 -7.43 -6.11
CA VAL A 167 12.81 -7.20 -5.80
C VAL A 167 13.65 -8.21 -6.57
N THR A 168 14.51 -7.71 -7.46
CA THR A 168 15.46 -8.51 -8.25
C THR A 168 16.87 -7.96 -8.07
N ASP A 169 17.85 -8.84 -7.89
CA ASP A 169 19.26 -8.49 -7.66
C ASP A 169 19.47 -7.48 -6.51
N GLY A 170 18.65 -7.58 -5.47
CA GLY A 170 18.69 -6.70 -4.29
C GLY A 170 18.17 -5.27 -4.55
N GLY A 171 17.45 -5.05 -5.65
CA GLY A 171 16.85 -3.76 -5.98
C GLY A 171 15.49 -3.85 -6.63
N PHE A 172 14.81 -2.71 -6.69
CA PHE A 172 13.46 -2.58 -7.22
C PHE A 172 13.29 -1.27 -7.99
N ASP A 173 12.29 -1.24 -8.87
CA ASP A 173 11.93 -0.02 -9.58
C ASP A 173 11.36 1.00 -8.60
N PHE A 174 11.81 2.25 -8.73
CA PHE A 174 11.39 3.35 -7.88
C PHE A 174 10.88 4.51 -8.74
N PRO A 175 9.63 4.42 -9.24
CA PRO A 175 9.04 5.41 -10.15
C PRO A 175 8.59 6.71 -9.46
N ILE A 176 8.96 6.87 -8.18
CA ILE A 176 8.53 7.99 -7.33
C ILE A 176 9.49 9.16 -7.47
N THR A 177 8.94 10.32 -7.79
CA THR A 177 9.72 11.56 -7.88
C THR A 177 10.13 12.06 -6.51
N GLN A 178 11.16 12.90 -6.45
CA GLN A 178 11.60 13.50 -5.18
C GLN A 178 10.53 14.40 -4.55
N GLN A 179 9.69 15.03 -5.38
CA GLN A 179 8.55 15.80 -4.90
C GLN A 179 7.50 14.89 -4.27
N GLN A 180 7.12 13.79 -4.94
CA GLN A 180 6.20 12.79 -4.39
C GLN A 180 6.76 12.16 -3.11
N LEU A 181 8.07 11.92 -3.04
CA LEU A 181 8.73 11.42 -1.84
C LEU A 181 8.73 12.46 -0.71
N GLY A 182 8.84 13.76 -1.04
CA GLY A 182 8.63 14.86 -0.10
C GLY A 182 7.21 14.87 0.45
N ASP A 183 6.21 14.77 -0.44
CA ASP A 183 4.79 14.65 -0.10
C ASP A 183 4.52 13.40 0.75
N LEU A 184 5.25 12.31 0.55
CA LEU A 184 5.10 11.07 1.35
C LEU A 184 5.68 11.22 2.75
N LEU A 185 6.85 11.87 2.89
CA LEU A 185 7.62 11.88 4.15
C LEU A 185 7.47 13.16 4.98
N GLY A 186 6.71 14.15 4.47
CA GLY A 186 6.64 15.47 5.07
C GLY A 186 8.00 16.17 5.03
N LEU A 187 8.71 16.04 3.91
CA LEU A 187 10.05 16.58 3.69
C LEU A 187 10.05 17.53 2.48
N THR A 188 10.94 18.51 2.49
CA THR A 188 11.21 19.29 1.27
C THR A 188 12.07 18.46 0.32
N THR A 189 12.01 18.77 -0.98
CA THR A 189 12.86 18.14 -2.01
C THR A 189 14.35 18.25 -1.70
N VAL A 190 14.78 19.35 -1.06
CA VAL A 190 16.17 19.54 -0.58
C VAL A 190 16.55 18.49 0.47
N HIS A 191 15.68 18.26 1.47
CA HIS A 191 15.93 17.26 2.51
C HIS A 191 15.88 15.83 1.96
N VAL A 192 14.98 15.56 1.00
CA VAL A 192 14.93 14.29 0.28
C VAL A 192 16.25 14.03 -0.46
N ASN A 193 16.74 15.00 -1.24
CA ASN A 193 18.01 14.87 -1.96
C ASN A 193 19.18 14.63 -1.03
N ARG A 194 19.28 15.42 0.06
CA ARG A 194 20.35 15.28 1.05
C ARG A 194 20.33 13.89 1.69
N SER A 195 19.15 13.38 2.05
CA SER A 195 18.99 12.08 2.70
C SER A 195 19.32 10.93 1.73
N LEU A 196 18.84 10.99 0.49
CA LEU A 196 19.19 10.00 -0.54
C LEU A 196 20.69 9.98 -0.81
N ARG A 197 21.32 11.15 -0.95
CA ARG A 197 22.77 11.27 -1.13
C ARG A 197 23.54 10.68 0.05
N ARG A 198 23.08 10.94 1.29
CA ARG A 198 23.73 10.39 2.48
C ARG A 198 23.67 8.87 2.51
N LEU A 199 22.53 8.26 2.16
CA LEU A 199 22.41 6.80 2.07
C LEU A 199 23.30 6.19 0.96
N ASP A 200 23.52 6.93 -0.12
CA ASP A 200 24.45 6.60 -1.21
C ASP A 200 25.91 6.61 -0.71
N GLU A 201 26.33 7.72 -0.08
CA GLU A 201 27.68 7.93 0.44
C GLU A 201 28.05 6.96 1.56
N THR A 202 27.09 6.50 2.36
CA THR A 202 27.32 5.48 3.40
C THR A 202 27.21 4.05 2.88
N GLY A 203 27.00 3.86 1.57
CA GLY A 203 26.86 2.53 0.95
C GLY A 203 25.63 1.75 1.39
N CYS A 204 24.63 2.41 2.01
CA CYS A 204 23.37 1.77 2.39
C CYS A 204 22.48 1.52 1.17
N LEU A 205 22.57 2.41 0.19
CA LEU A 205 21.71 2.44 -0.98
C LEU A 205 22.55 2.74 -2.23
N GLN A 206 22.12 2.24 -3.38
CA GLN A 206 22.63 2.68 -4.69
C GLN A 206 21.44 3.00 -5.60
N ARG A 207 21.57 4.06 -6.40
CA ARG A 207 20.56 4.45 -7.40
C ARG A 207 21.11 4.24 -8.81
N SER A 208 20.32 3.63 -9.69
CA SER A 208 20.70 3.48 -11.10
C SER A 208 19.47 3.33 -11.98
N ARG A 209 19.37 4.13 -13.05
CA ARG A 209 18.32 4.02 -14.10
C ARG A 209 16.89 3.88 -13.55
N GLY A 210 16.51 4.69 -12.56
CA GLY A 210 15.16 4.64 -11.95
C GLY A 210 14.94 3.50 -10.95
N ARG A 211 15.98 2.72 -10.63
CA ARG A 211 15.97 1.67 -9.61
C ARG A 211 16.73 2.08 -8.36
N ILE A 212 16.29 1.52 -7.24
CA ILE A 212 16.99 1.57 -5.94
C ILE A 212 17.48 0.17 -5.60
N PHE A 213 18.73 0.07 -5.17
CA PHE A 213 19.33 -1.15 -4.62
C PHE A 213 19.66 -0.92 -3.16
N ILE A 214 19.17 -1.77 -2.27
CA ILE A 214 19.52 -1.72 -0.84
C ILE A 214 20.79 -2.57 -0.66
N ARG A 215 21.94 -1.91 -0.58
CA ARG A 215 23.26 -2.55 -0.52
C ARG A 215 23.64 -2.99 0.89
N ASN A 216 23.12 -2.31 1.90
CA ASN A 216 23.31 -2.68 3.30
C ASN A 216 21.99 -2.59 4.06
N LEU A 217 21.22 -3.68 4.05
CA LEU A 217 19.94 -3.77 4.73
C LEU A 217 20.06 -3.58 6.25
N GLN A 218 21.15 -4.08 6.87
CA GLN A 218 21.39 -3.93 8.31
C GLN A 218 21.66 -2.46 8.68
N GLY A 219 22.50 -1.77 7.90
CA GLY A 219 22.76 -0.34 8.07
C GLY A 219 21.48 0.49 7.91
N LEU A 220 20.64 0.17 6.93
CA LEU A 220 19.35 0.83 6.74
C LEU A 220 18.41 0.59 7.94
N ARG A 221 18.36 -0.63 8.47
CA ARG A 221 17.60 -0.97 9.69
C ARG A 221 18.10 -0.22 10.93
N ALA A 222 19.42 -0.05 11.06
CA ALA A 222 20.00 0.70 12.18
C ALA A 222 19.68 2.20 12.13
N LEU A 223 19.45 2.75 10.93
CA LEU A 223 19.01 4.14 10.73
C LEU A 223 17.50 4.32 10.92
N ALA A 224 16.70 3.27 10.81
CA ALA A 224 15.25 3.40 10.94
C ALA A 224 14.87 3.59 12.42
N PRO A 225 13.96 4.52 12.73
CA PRO A 225 13.53 4.81 14.10
C PRO A 225 12.72 3.65 14.71
N ASN A 226 12.11 2.83 13.84
CA ASN A 226 11.48 1.57 14.18
C ASN A 226 11.57 0.62 12.98
N LEU A 227 11.44 -0.67 13.25
CA LEU A 227 11.39 -1.69 12.20
C LEU A 227 9.95 -1.86 11.68
N PRO A 228 9.79 -2.32 10.43
CA PRO A 228 8.50 -2.78 9.93
C PRO A 228 7.86 -3.76 10.93
N PRO A 229 6.57 -3.60 11.22
CA PRO A 229 5.89 -4.41 12.20
C PRO A 229 5.78 -5.84 11.68
N ARG A 230 5.91 -6.81 12.57
CA ARG A 230 5.69 -8.22 12.23
C ARG A 230 4.21 -8.54 12.39
N PHE A 231 3.56 -8.83 11.28
CA PHE A 231 2.17 -9.27 11.28
C PHE A 231 2.07 -10.76 11.59
N ALA A 232 1.00 -11.16 12.27
CA ALA A 232 0.82 -12.54 12.72
C ALA A 232 0.40 -13.51 11.58
N GLY A 233 0.23 -13.01 10.36
CA GLY A 233 -0.23 -13.79 9.21
C GLY A 233 -1.52 -14.57 9.51
N HIS A 234 -1.55 -15.86 9.12
CA HIS A 234 -2.66 -16.78 9.41
C HIS A 234 -2.92 -17.04 10.91
N GLU A 235 -2.00 -16.70 11.81
CA GLU A 235 -2.30 -16.77 13.25
C GLU A 235 -3.32 -15.70 13.67
N ALA A 236 -3.34 -14.54 12.99
CA ALA A 236 -4.33 -13.50 13.28
C ALA A 236 -5.76 -14.04 13.10
N TRP A 237 -6.00 -14.76 12.00
CA TRP A 237 -7.24 -15.48 11.76
C TRP A 237 -7.52 -16.54 12.81
N SER A 238 -6.50 -17.34 13.17
CA SER A 238 -6.67 -18.40 14.18
C SER A 238 -7.05 -17.84 15.56
N ARG A 239 -6.53 -16.68 15.94
CA ARG A 239 -6.81 -15.99 17.23
C ARG A 239 -8.20 -15.39 17.31
N LEU A 240 -8.79 -14.99 16.18
CA LEU A 240 -10.17 -14.49 16.14
C LEU A 240 -11.22 -15.58 16.40
N GLY A 241 -10.76 -16.81 16.68
CA GLY A 241 -11.58 -18.00 16.79
C GLY A 241 -12.03 -18.34 15.38
N ARG A 242 -11.31 -19.26 14.71
CA ARG A 242 -11.79 -19.88 13.47
C ARG A 242 -13.29 -20.09 13.66
N PRO A 243 -14.18 -19.48 12.86
CA PRO A 243 -15.58 -19.82 12.91
C PRO A 243 -15.70 -21.27 12.41
N HIS A 244 -15.36 -22.21 13.29
CA HIS A 244 -15.57 -23.63 13.15
C HIS A 244 -17.08 -23.82 13.34
N ARG A 245 -17.82 -23.77 12.24
CA ARG A 245 -19.07 -24.50 11.95
C ARG A 245 -19.74 -23.91 10.70
N TYR A 246 -19.19 -24.19 9.52
CA TYR A 246 -19.94 -24.22 8.26
C TYR A 246 -19.36 -25.31 7.34
N GLU A 247 -19.11 -26.48 7.93
CA GLU A 247 -19.12 -27.76 7.20
C GLU A 247 -20.23 -28.58 7.85
N ALA A 248 -21.41 -28.48 7.27
CA ALA A 248 -22.52 -29.42 7.36
C ALA A 248 -23.23 -29.38 6.01
#